data_AF-A0A654ZB14-F1
#
_entry.id   AF-A0A654ZB14-F1
#
_cell.length_a   1.000
_cell.length_b   1.000
_cell.length_c   1.000
_cell.angle_alpha   90.00
_cell.angle_beta   90.00
_cell.angle_gamma   90.00
#
_symmetry.space_group_name_H-M   'P 1'
#
loop_
_entity.id
_entity.type
_entity.pdbx_description
1 polymer ?
#
loop_
_entity_poly.entity_id
_entity_poly.type
_entity_poly.pdbx_seq_one_letter_code
_entity_poly.pdbx_strand_id
1 'polypeptide(L)'
;MVLLTFGTGIGSAVIHNGTLIPNTEFGHLEVGGKEAEERAASSVKEKNDWTYPKWAKQVTRVLIAIENAIWPDLFIAGGGISRKADKWVPLLENRTPVVPAALQNTAGIVGAAMASVADTTH
;
A
#
# COMPACT_ATOMS: atom_id res chain seq x y z
N MET A 1 -10.94 1.36 -2.70
CA MET A 1 -9.51 1.16 -3.04
C MET A 1 -8.64 1.45 -1.82
N VAL A 2 -7.43 0.89 -1.79
CA VAL A 2 -6.45 1.11 -0.71
C VAL A 2 -5.13 1.56 -1.33
N LEU A 3 -4.62 2.71 -0.91
CA LEU A 3 -3.26 3.15 -1.21
C LEU A 3 -2.35 2.70 -0.08
N LEU A 4 -1.26 2.00 -0.43
CA LEU A 4 -0.19 1.64 0.51
C LEU A 4 1.12 2.28 0.03
N THR A 5 1.81 2.98 0.92
CA THR A 5 3.13 3.53 0.63
C THR A 5 4.20 2.68 1.31
N PHE A 6 5.20 2.23 0.56
CA PHE A 6 6.30 1.43 1.10
C PHE A 6 7.58 2.29 1.14
N GLY A 7 8.03 2.62 2.34
CA GLY A 7 9.18 3.49 2.61
C GLY A 7 9.95 3.04 3.85
N THR A 8 10.31 4.00 4.71
CA THR A 8 10.87 3.71 6.04
C THR A 8 9.94 2.82 6.86
N GLY A 9 8.63 3.09 6.80
CA GLY A 9 7.54 2.24 7.30
C GLY A 9 6.51 1.94 6.21
N ILE A 10 5.27 1.65 6.61
CA ILE A 10 4.13 1.50 5.69
C ILE A 10 3.02 2.48 6.05
N GLY A 11 2.70 3.39 5.12
CA GLY A 11 1.52 4.26 5.26
C GLY A 11 0.32 3.70 4.51
N SER A 12 -0.88 4.06 4.96
CA SER A 12 -2.13 3.66 4.30
C SER A 12 -3.13 4.79 4.15
N ALA A 13 -3.90 4.74 3.06
CA ALA A 13 -5.11 5.53 2.88
C ALA A 13 -6.19 4.64 2.23
N VAL A 14 -7.38 4.62 2.82
CA VAL A 14 -8.52 3.88 2.28
C VAL A 14 -9.52 4.86 1.69
N ILE A 15 -9.92 4.61 0.45
CA ILE A 15 -10.95 5.39 -0.23
C ILE A 15 -12.13 4.47 -0.51
N HIS A 16 -13.30 4.82 0.03
CA HIS A 16 -14.55 4.09 -0.15
C HIS A 16 -15.59 5.04 -0.77
N ASN A 17 -16.11 4.68 -1.95
CA ASN A 17 -17.05 5.50 -2.70
C ASN A 17 -16.61 6.97 -2.91
N GLY A 18 -15.32 7.18 -3.16
CA GLY A 18 -14.75 8.52 -3.37
C GLY A 18 -14.42 9.28 -2.08
N THR A 19 -14.85 8.79 -0.92
CA THR A 19 -14.54 9.38 0.38
C THR A 19 -13.30 8.75 1.00
N LEU A 20 -12.38 9.60 1.47
CA LEU A 20 -11.24 9.17 2.26
C LEU A 20 -11.71 8.73 3.65
N ILE A 21 -11.38 7.50 4.05
CA ILE A 21 -11.53 7.04 5.42
C ILE A 21 -10.27 7.50 6.18
N PRO A 22 -10.40 8.40 7.17
CA PRO A 22 -9.26 8.95 7.88
C PRO A 22 -8.69 7.92 8.88
N ASN A 23 -7.46 8.18 9.34
CA ASN A 23 -6.81 7.45 10.44
C ASN A 23 -6.66 5.92 10.22
N THR A 24 -6.57 5.47 8.97
CA THR A 24 -6.26 4.07 8.68
C THR A 24 -4.77 3.82 8.80
N GLU A 25 -4.37 2.90 9.68
CA GLU A 25 -2.96 2.59 10.01
C GLU A 25 -2.63 1.10 9.75
N PHE A 26 -2.72 0.67 8.49
CA PHE A 26 -2.42 -0.71 8.12
C PHE A 26 -0.93 -1.08 8.22
N GLY A 27 -0.03 -0.10 8.35
CA GLY A 27 1.38 -0.36 8.65
C GLY A 27 1.60 -1.06 9.99
N HIS A 28 0.72 -0.80 10.96
CA HIS A 28 0.76 -1.39 12.30
C HIS A 28 -0.12 -2.64 12.45
N LEU A 29 -0.73 -3.13 11.36
CA LEU A 29 -1.48 -4.39 11.39
C LEU A 29 -0.54 -5.55 11.73
N GLU A 30 -0.92 -6.39 12.69
CA GLU A 30 -0.16 -7.61 12.97
C GLU A 30 -0.40 -8.65 11.87
N VAL A 31 0.67 -9.05 11.20
CA VAL A 31 0.67 -10.04 10.11
C VAL A 31 1.64 -11.16 10.46
N GLY A 32 1.10 -12.24 11.02
CA GLY A 32 1.87 -13.42 11.41
C GLY A 32 2.92 -13.11 12.48
N GLY A 33 2.49 -12.48 13.58
CA GLY A 33 3.32 -12.18 14.76
C GLY A 33 4.31 -11.03 14.59
N LYS A 34 4.13 -10.18 13.58
CA LYS A 34 4.93 -8.96 13.35
C LYS A 34 4.05 -7.88 12.76
N GLU A 35 4.33 -6.62 13.05
CA GLU A 35 3.68 -5.52 12.34
C GLU A 35 4.00 -5.58 10.83
N ALA A 36 3.06 -5.10 10.03
CA ALA A 36 3.17 -5.10 8.58
C ALA A 36 4.40 -4.32 8.11
N GLU A 37 4.73 -3.19 8.75
CA GLU A 37 5.89 -2.39 8.37
C GLU A 37 7.22 -3.04 8.72
N GLU A 38 7.35 -3.66 9.90
CA GLU A 38 8.54 -4.43 10.27
C GLU A 38 8.79 -5.63 9.36
N ARG A 39 7.74 -6.09 8.67
CA ARG A 39 7.79 -7.19 7.71
C ARG A 39 8.08 -6.73 6.28
N ALA A 40 7.40 -5.68 5.82
CA ALA A 40 7.27 -5.40 4.39
C ALA A 40 7.62 -3.96 3.98
N ALA A 41 8.04 -3.08 4.91
CA ALA A 41 8.58 -1.77 4.53
C ALA A 41 9.78 -1.93 3.56
N SER A 42 10.01 -0.94 2.70
CA SER A 42 11.14 -1.01 1.76
C SER A 42 12.49 -0.94 2.48
N SER A 43 12.55 -0.23 3.60
CA SER A 43 13.71 -0.19 4.50
C SER A 43 14.10 -1.58 5.02
N VAL A 44 13.13 -2.47 5.26
CA VAL A 44 13.37 -3.86 5.72
C VAL A 44 14.01 -4.69 4.61
N LYS A 45 13.62 -4.49 3.35
CA LYS A 45 14.28 -5.12 2.20
C LYS A 45 15.75 -4.69 2.13
N GLU A 46 16.02 -3.40 2.26
CA GLU A 46 17.38 -2.84 2.19
C GLU A 46 18.25 -3.29 3.36
N LYS A 47 17.74 -3.18 4.58
CA LYS A 47 18.44 -3.60 5.82
C LYS A 47 18.88 -5.07 5.77
N ASN A 48 18.04 -5.93 5.20
CA ASN A 48 18.32 -7.37 5.13
C ASN A 48 18.93 -7.82 3.78
N ASP A 49 19.26 -6.89 2.89
CA ASP A 49 19.76 -7.15 1.53
C ASP A 49 18.92 -8.19 0.75
N TRP A 50 17.59 -8.04 0.81
CA TRP A 50 16.69 -8.97 0.14
C TRP A 50 16.52 -8.67 -1.34
N THR A 51 16.45 -9.74 -2.13
CA THR A 51 15.99 -9.69 -3.52
C THR A 51 14.50 -9.33 -3.59
N TYR A 52 14.06 -8.78 -4.72
CA TYR A 52 12.65 -8.43 -4.92
C TYR A 52 11.70 -9.63 -4.76
N PRO A 53 11.97 -10.83 -5.30
CA PRO A 53 11.10 -11.99 -5.08
C PRO A 53 10.95 -12.37 -3.59
N LYS A 54 12.04 -12.28 -2.82
CA LYS A 54 11.98 -12.58 -1.38
C LYS A 54 11.13 -11.56 -0.63
N TRP A 55 11.30 -10.28 -0.94
CA TRP A 55 10.53 -9.20 -0.32
C TRP A 55 9.07 -9.18 -0.77
N ALA A 56 8.78 -9.46 -2.05
CA ALA A 56 7.42 -9.53 -2.58
C ALA A 56 6.56 -10.59 -1.87
N LYS A 57 7.15 -11.69 -1.41
CA LYS A 57 6.46 -12.66 -0.53
C LYS A 57 6.01 -12.04 0.80
N GLN A 58 6.77 -11.11 1.35
CA GLN A 58 6.41 -10.39 2.58
C GLN A 58 5.30 -9.38 2.32
N VAL A 59 5.40 -8.63 1.22
CA VAL A 59 4.33 -7.71 0.79
C VAL A 59 3.04 -8.47 0.53
N THR A 60 3.08 -9.59 -0.19
CA THR A 60 1.91 -10.45 -0.46
C THR A 60 1.21 -10.88 0.83
N ARG A 61 1.97 -11.26 1.88
CA ARG A 61 1.38 -11.61 3.19
C ARG A 61 0.61 -10.45 3.81
N VAL A 62 1.15 -9.24 3.73
CA VAL A 62 0.49 -8.03 4.23
C VAL A 62 -0.77 -7.72 3.41
N LEU A 63 -0.67 -7.79 2.09
CA LEU A 63 -1.82 -7.55 1.20
C LEU A 63 -2.95 -8.54 1.47
N ILE A 64 -2.65 -9.84 1.61
CA ILE A 64 -3.66 -10.86 1.93
C ILE A 64 -4.31 -10.59 3.30
N ALA A 65 -3.56 -10.14 4.31
CA ALA A 65 -4.15 -9.78 5.59
C ALA A 65 -5.16 -8.63 5.45
N ILE A 66 -4.82 -7.60 4.67
CA ILE A 66 -5.72 -6.47 4.38
C ILE A 66 -6.91 -6.93 3.53
N GLU A 67 -6.69 -7.80 2.53
CA GLU A 67 -7.76 -8.39 1.71
C GLU A 67 -8.79 -9.12 2.55
N ASN A 68 -8.34 -9.91 3.51
CA ASN A 68 -9.22 -10.68 4.38
C ASN A 68 -9.97 -9.78 5.37
N ALA A 69 -9.42 -8.62 5.71
CA ALA A 69 -10.05 -7.68 6.63
C ALA A 69 -11.13 -6.83 5.96
N ILE A 70 -10.87 -6.31 4.75
CA ILE A 70 -11.72 -5.27 4.15
C ILE A 70 -12.07 -5.49 2.68
N TRP A 71 -11.62 -6.58 2.06
CA TRP A 71 -11.96 -6.98 0.68
C TRP A 71 -11.90 -5.86 -0.37
N PRO A 72 -10.75 -5.21 -0.58
CA PRO A 72 -10.66 -4.06 -1.46
C PRO A 72 -10.69 -4.46 -2.93
N ASP A 73 -11.26 -3.59 -3.78
CA ASP A 73 -11.29 -3.80 -5.24
C ASP A 73 -9.94 -3.54 -5.93
N LEU A 74 -9.07 -2.74 -5.31
CA LEU A 74 -7.80 -2.30 -5.88
C LEU A 74 -6.81 -1.87 -4.79
N PHE A 75 -5.55 -2.30 -4.92
CA PHE A 75 -4.42 -1.71 -4.24
C PHE A 75 -3.64 -0.76 -5.16
N ILE A 76 -3.29 0.41 -4.64
CA ILE A 76 -2.32 1.32 -5.26
C ILE A 76 -1.03 1.24 -4.45
N ALA A 77 0.08 0.92 -5.08
CA ALA A 77 1.40 0.83 -4.45
C ALA A 77 2.22 2.11 -4.68
N GLY A 78 2.38 2.91 -3.63
CA GLY A 78 3.18 4.13 -3.60
C GLY A 78 4.49 3.99 -2.81
N GLY A 79 5.11 5.14 -2.51
CA GLY A 79 6.42 5.21 -1.85
C GLY A 79 7.61 5.11 -2.82
N GLY A 80 8.83 5.25 -2.32
CA GLY A 80 10.04 5.32 -3.16
C GLY A 80 10.26 4.07 -4.02
N ILE A 81 9.89 2.90 -3.49
CA ILE A 81 10.05 1.61 -4.17
C ILE A 81 9.06 1.38 -5.33
N SER A 82 8.02 2.22 -5.47
CA SER A 82 7.10 2.15 -6.62
C SER A 82 7.79 2.48 -7.94
N ARG A 83 8.91 3.22 -7.93
CA ARG A 83 9.77 3.47 -9.10
C ARG A 83 10.36 2.19 -9.71
N LYS A 84 10.36 1.10 -8.95
CA LYS A 84 10.86 -0.23 -9.35
C LYS A 84 9.75 -1.27 -9.35
N ALA A 85 8.50 -0.84 -9.52
CA ALA A 85 7.31 -1.70 -9.52
C ALA A 85 7.39 -2.85 -10.52
N ASP A 86 8.02 -2.63 -11.68
CA ASP A 86 8.33 -3.64 -12.68
C ASP A 86 9.06 -4.87 -12.11
N LYS A 87 9.84 -4.69 -11.04
CA LYS A 87 10.64 -5.74 -10.42
C LYS A 87 9.90 -6.57 -9.38
N TRP A 88 8.74 -6.12 -8.88
CA TRP A 88 8.11 -6.75 -7.71
C TRP A 88 6.60 -6.85 -7.77
N VAL A 89 5.89 -5.92 -8.41
CA VAL A 89 4.43 -5.99 -8.55
C VAL A 89 3.99 -7.26 -9.31
N PRO A 90 4.67 -7.67 -10.41
CA PRO A 90 4.35 -8.93 -11.09
C PRO A 90 4.60 -10.20 -10.26
N LEU A 91 5.28 -10.08 -9.10
CA LEU A 91 5.60 -11.20 -8.22
C LEU A 91 4.60 -11.36 -7.07
N LEU A 92 3.60 -10.49 -6.99
CA LEU A 92 2.57 -10.53 -5.95
C LEU A 92 1.55 -11.62 -6.27
N GLU A 93 1.16 -12.37 -5.25
CA GLU A 93 0.24 -13.52 -5.38
C GLU A 93 -1.09 -13.29 -4.64
N ASN A 94 -1.39 -12.03 -4.29
CA ASN A 94 -2.64 -11.63 -3.65
C ASN A 94 -3.79 -11.54 -4.68
N ARG A 95 -5.05 -11.61 -4.23
CA ARG A 95 -6.21 -11.67 -5.14
C ARG A 95 -6.53 -10.31 -5.76
N THR A 96 -6.47 -9.26 -4.96
CA THR A 96 -6.83 -7.90 -5.35
C THR A 96 -5.78 -7.33 -6.31
N PRO A 97 -6.17 -6.75 -7.45
CA PRO A 97 -5.23 -6.13 -8.38
C PRO A 97 -4.35 -5.08 -7.69
N VAL A 98 -3.07 -5.04 -8.05
CA VAL A 98 -2.11 -4.05 -7.55
C VAL A 98 -1.57 -3.24 -8.71
N VAL A 99 -1.71 -1.92 -8.62
CA VAL A 99 -1.14 -0.98 -9.59
C VAL A 99 -0.14 -0.06 -8.92
N PRO A 100 1.02 0.23 -9.55
CA PRO A 100 1.91 1.25 -9.02
C PRO A 100 1.25 2.62 -9.14
N ALA A 101 1.45 3.47 -8.13
CA ALA A 101 1.04 4.87 -8.20
C ALA A 101 1.74 5.54 -9.38
N ALA A 102 0.98 5.90 -10.43
CA ALA A 102 1.49 6.65 -11.56
C ALA A 102 1.86 8.06 -11.10
N LEU A 103 3.17 8.35 -11.12
CA LEU A 103 3.81 9.61 -10.71
C LEU A 103 3.68 9.91 -9.21
N GLN A 104 4.86 10.08 -8.59
CA GLN A 104 5.09 10.32 -7.16
C GLN A 104 4.32 11.48 -6.53
N ASN A 105 3.65 12.30 -7.32
CA ASN A 105 2.91 13.48 -6.86
C ASN A 105 1.41 13.33 -7.10
N THR A 106 0.97 12.58 -8.12
CA THR A 106 -0.42 12.63 -8.58
C THR A 106 -1.35 11.76 -7.75
N ALA A 107 -0.91 10.61 -7.20
CA ALA A 107 -1.80 9.79 -6.37
C ALA A 107 -2.16 10.46 -5.03
N GLY A 108 -1.21 11.17 -4.40
CA GLY A 108 -1.45 11.99 -3.21
C GLY A 108 -2.30 13.22 -3.52
N ILE A 109 -2.04 13.90 -4.64
CA ILE A 109 -2.83 15.04 -5.11
C ILE A 109 -4.25 14.62 -5.51
N VAL A 110 -4.44 13.49 -6.20
CA VAL A 110 -5.76 12.99 -6.62
C VAL A 110 -6.53 12.48 -5.40
N GLY A 111 -5.89 11.78 -4.47
CA GLY A 111 -6.53 11.39 -3.21
C GLY A 111 -6.94 12.60 -2.36
N ALA A 112 -6.05 13.61 -2.24
CA ALA A 112 -6.35 14.85 -1.54
C ALA A 112 -7.41 15.70 -2.26
N ALA A 113 -7.38 15.75 -3.60
CA ALA A 113 -8.37 16.47 -4.41
C ALA A 113 -9.73 15.79 -4.38
N MET A 114 -9.80 14.45 -4.39
CA MET A 114 -11.05 13.70 -4.23
C MET A 114 -11.62 13.88 -2.82
N ALA A 115 -10.77 13.94 -1.80
CA ALA A 115 -11.20 14.21 -0.42
C ALA A 115 -11.68 15.67 -0.24
N SER A 116 -11.06 16.66 -0.90
CA SER A 116 -11.43 18.07 -0.76
C SER A 116 -12.69 18.46 -1.55
N VAL A 117 -12.98 17.81 -2.68
CA VAL A 117 -14.25 18.04 -3.40
C VAL A 117 -15.46 17.45 -2.66
N ALA A 118 -15.27 16.45 -1.81
CA ALA A 118 -16.35 15.92 -0.96
C ALA A 118 -16.72 16.88 0.19
N ASP A 119 -15.80 17.76 0.60
CA ASP A 119 -15.96 18.69 1.74
C ASP A 119 -16.64 20.02 1.35
N THR A 120 -16.99 20.21 0.07
CA THR A 120 -17.57 21.48 -0.46
C THR A 120 -19.05 21.40 -0.85
N THR A 121 -19.71 20.26 -0.63
CA THR A 121 -21.14 20.06 -0.91
C THR A 121 -22.06 20.17 0.32
N HIS A 122 -21.74 21.06 1.26
CA HIS A 122 -22.62 21.44 2.37
C HIS A 122 -23.26 22.80 2.17
#